data_AF-A0A8C2FP22-F1
#
_entry.id   AF-A0A8C2FP22-F1
#
_cell.length_a   1.000
_cell.length_b   1.000
_cell.length_c   1.000
_cell.angle_alpha   90.00
_cell.angle_beta   90.00
_cell.angle_gamma   90.00
#
_symmetry.space_group_name_H-M   'P 1'
#
loop_
_entity.id
_entity.type
_entity.pdbx_description
1 polymer ?
#
loop_
_entity_poly.entity_id
_entity_poly.type
_entity_poly.pdbx_seq_one_letter_code
_entity_poly.pdbx_strand_id
1 'polypeptide(L)'
;MVISCCAVGCDNRQGKANISFYRIPFARERRQRWVAAISRKNWQPSKYSRICSDHFLQGQKSDDPLSPDYVPSVFVHTKSPEKRRALGSLGKYQVREAMKKKKRQELSKREAARALNLSAEMNALGEAEDNIVEEASISEPSVKCDAMCQTDLTSDYTELLEFECQQLRGDTFTLKEKLKPKDLKARTQTYSQ
;
A
#
# COMPACT_ATOMS: atom_id res chain seq x y z
N MET A 1 -23.66 -6.99 27.14
CA MET A 1 -22.73 -5.98 27.69
C MET A 1 -22.69 -4.81 26.72
N VAL A 2 -22.99 -3.59 27.17
CA VAL A 2 -23.01 -2.38 26.32
C VAL A 2 -21.58 -1.91 26.09
N ILE A 3 -21.22 -1.58 24.85
CA ILE A 3 -19.90 -1.01 24.54
C ILE A 3 -19.87 0.46 24.97
N SER A 4 -18.82 0.86 25.70
CA SER A 4 -18.56 2.25 26.09
C SER A 4 -17.15 2.69 25.66
N CYS A 5 -16.97 4.00 25.46
CA CYS A 5 -15.66 4.58 25.20
C CYS A 5 -14.78 4.49 26.47
N CYS A 6 -13.50 4.16 26.32
CA CYS A 6 -12.54 4.11 27.44
C CYS A 6 -11.78 5.43 27.67
N ALA A 7 -11.95 6.43 26.80
CA ALA A 7 -11.33 7.73 26.94
C ALA A 7 -11.83 8.46 28.21
N VAL A 8 -10.92 9.19 28.86
CA VAL A 8 -11.25 9.97 30.06
C VAL A 8 -12.19 11.11 29.69
N GLY A 9 -13.30 11.26 30.42
CA GLY A 9 -14.30 12.31 30.17
C GLY A 9 -15.22 12.06 28.98
N CYS A 10 -15.18 10.88 28.36
CA CYS A 10 -16.08 10.50 27.28
C CYS A 10 -17.21 9.61 27.80
N ASP A 11 -18.45 10.03 27.60
CA ASP A 11 -19.67 9.34 28.02
C ASP A 11 -20.33 8.55 26.87
N ASN A 12 -19.67 8.47 25.72
CA ASN A 12 -20.21 7.80 24.54
C ASN A 12 -20.38 6.29 24.77
N ARG A 13 -21.61 5.84 24.52
CA ARG A 13 -22.05 4.45 24.67
C ARG A 13 -22.74 3.99 23.39
N GLN A 14 -22.70 2.69 23.16
CA GLN A 14 -23.43 2.04 22.07
C GLN A 14 -24.92 2.36 22.19
N GLY A 15 -25.53 2.80 21.09
CA GLY A 15 -26.92 3.26 21.04
C GLY A 15 -27.07 4.76 20.73
N LYS A 16 -26.02 5.57 20.93
CA LYS A 16 -25.97 6.91 20.35
C LYS A 16 -25.81 6.81 18.82
N ALA A 17 -26.61 7.56 18.06
CA ALA A 17 -26.54 7.58 16.61
C ALA A 17 -25.19 8.14 16.13
N ASN A 18 -24.68 7.63 15.00
CA ASN A 18 -23.48 8.12 14.29
C ASN A 18 -22.13 7.97 15.02
N ILE A 19 -22.03 7.11 16.03
CA ILE A 19 -20.77 6.86 16.75
C ILE A 19 -20.25 5.45 16.48
N SER A 20 -19.05 5.37 15.91
CA SER A 20 -18.34 4.10 15.70
C SER A 20 -17.41 3.78 16.86
N PHE A 21 -17.28 2.52 17.25
CA PHE A 21 -16.40 2.07 18.33
C PHE A 21 -15.27 1.18 17.83
N TYR A 22 -14.04 1.67 17.92
CA TYR A 22 -12.84 0.98 17.44
C TYR A 22 -12.14 0.21 18.55
N ARG A 23 -11.67 -1.01 18.22
CA ARG A 23 -10.79 -1.79 19.11
C ARG A 23 -9.41 -1.15 19.15
N ILE A 24 -8.79 -1.22 20.31
CA ILE A 24 -7.38 -0.86 20.45
C ILE A 24 -6.54 -1.88 19.63
N PRO A 25 -5.62 -1.42 18.77
CA PRO A 25 -4.82 -2.29 17.90
C PRO A 25 -4.04 -3.37 18.65
N PHE A 26 -3.73 -4.47 17.96
CA PHE A 26 -2.89 -5.55 18.48
C PHE A 26 -1.39 -5.28 18.33
N ALA A 27 -1.00 -4.63 17.24
CA ALA A 27 0.39 -4.27 16.97
C ALA A 27 0.97 -3.43 18.12
N ARG A 28 2.09 -3.90 18.69
CA ARG A 28 2.68 -3.35 19.92
C ARG A 28 2.95 -1.84 19.82
N GLU A 29 3.59 -1.41 18.75
CA GLU A 29 3.94 0.00 18.53
C GLU A 29 2.70 0.90 18.46
N ARG A 30 1.72 0.53 17.62
CA ARG A 30 0.48 1.29 17.47
C ARG A 30 -0.34 1.30 18.75
N ARG A 31 -0.41 0.15 19.45
CA ARG A 31 -1.07 0.02 20.75
C ARG A 31 -0.45 0.95 21.78
N GLN A 32 0.88 1.01 21.88
CA GLN A 32 1.58 1.91 22.81
C GLN A 32 1.23 3.37 22.53
N ARG A 33 1.22 3.79 21.26
CA ARG A 33 0.81 5.16 20.88
C ARG A 33 -0.64 5.46 21.28
N TRP A 34 -1.56 4.52 21.04
CA TRP A 34 -2.97 4.68 21.45
C TRP A 34 -3.13 4.79 22.96
N VAL A 35 -2.46 3.93 23.73
CA VAL A 35 -2.51 3.97 25.20
C VAL A 35 -1.92 5.27 25.74
N ALA A 36 -0.80 5.73 25.17
CA ALA A 36 -0.20 7.01 25.52
C ALA A 36 -1.14 8.19 25.24
N ALA A 37 -1.82 8.18 24.09
CA ALA A 37 -2.77 9.24 23.72
C ALA A 37 -3.98 9.30 24.65
N ILE A 38 -4.51 8.15 25.07
CA ILE A 38 -5.59 8.06 26.07
C ILE A 38 -5.16 8.63 27.43
N SER A 39 -3.87 8.54 27.76
CA SER A 39 -3.22 9.17 28.92
C SER A 39 -3.89 8.86 30.27
N ARG A 40 -4.33 7.60 30.47
CA ARG A 40 -4.94 7.16 31.73
C ARG A 40 -3.92 6.51 32.65
N LYS A 41 -3.76 7.05 33.86
CA LYS A 41 -2.83 6.54 34.88
C LYS A 41 -3.22 5.12 35.32
N ASN A 42 -2.22 4.25 35.49
CA ASN A 42 -2.36 2.87 35.97
C ASN A 42 -3.42 2.03 35.24
N TRP A 43 -3.63 2.29 33.96
CA TRP A 43 -4.65 1.62 33.16
C TRP A 43 -4.02 0.88 31.99
N GLN A 44 -4.49 -0.34 31.77
CA GLN A 44 -4.12 -1.14 30.60
C GLN A 44 -5.37 -1.49 29.78
N PRO A 45 -5.27 -1.44 28.45
CA PRO A 45 -6.39 -1.78 27.58
C PRO A 45 -6.71 -3.27 27.65
N SER A 46 -7.97 -3.60 27.90
CA SER A 46 -8.49 -4.95 27.77
C SER A 46 -8.90 -5.24 26.32
N LYS A 47 -9.18 -6.51 25.99
CA LYS A 47 -9.75 -6.92 24.69
C LYS A 47 -11.09 -6.25 24.35
N TYR A 48 -11.79 -5.73 25.36
CA TYR A 48 -13.08 -5.07 25.24
C TYR A 48 -12.98 -3.54 25.27
N SER A 49 -11.81 -2.98 25.57
CA SER A 49 -11.59 -1.54 25.58
C SER A 49 -11.77 -0.96 24.17
N ARG A 50 -12.69 0.01 24.04
CA ARG A 50 -13.01 0.69 22.77
C ARG A 50 -12.82 2.19 22.87
N ILE A 51 -12.44 2.80 21.76
CA ILE A 51 -12.41 4.26 21.57
C ILE A 51 -13.46 4.62 20.52
N CYS A 52 -14.24 5.67 20.77
CA CYS A 52 -15.24 6.14 19.81
C CYS A 52 -14.63 6.99 18.68
N SER A 53 -15.40 7.16 17.60
CA SER A 53 -15.07 7.98 16.42
C SER A 53 -14.63 9.41 16.75
N ASP A 54 -15.22 10.03 17.76
CA ASP A 54 -14.98 11.45 18.11
C ASP A 54 -13.54 11.75 18.55
N HIS A 55 -12.76 10.72 18.86
CA HIS A 55 -11.34 10.86 19.21
C HIS A 55 -10.40 10.92 17.99
N PHE A 56 -10.96 10.80 16.79
CA PHE A 56 -10.27 10.95 15.51
C PHE A 56 -10.73 12.25 14.83
N LEU A 57 -9.83 12.92 14.12
CA LEU A 57 -10.11 14.19 13.45
C LEU A 57 -11.17 14.05 12.36
N GLN A 58 -11.10 12.98 11.57
CA GLN A 58 -12.11 12.66 10.54
C GLN A 58 -13.25 11.79 11.05
N GLY A 59 -13.35 11.55 12.37
CA GLY A 59 -14.36 10.66 12.94
C GLY A 59 -14.13 9.17 12.62
N GLN A 60 -13.00 8.80 12.03
CA GLN A 60 -12.70 7.43 11.65
C GLN A 60 -11.22 7.11 11.86
N LYS A 61 -10.93 5.89 12.32
CA LYS A 61 -9.54 5.40 12.39
C LYS A 61 -8.97 5.23 10.97
N SER A 62 -7.75 5.67 10.74
CA SER A 62 -6.99 5.32 9.54
C SER A 62 -6.01 4.19 9.83
N ASP A 63 -5.78 3.27 8.89
CA ASP A 63 -4.74 2.24 9.03
C ASP A 63 -3.39 2.66 8.39
N ASP A 64 -3.37 3.79 7.68
CA ASP A 64 -2.16 4.39 7.12
C ASP A 64 -1.32 5.05 8.23
N PRO A 65 -0.06 4.63 8.46
CA PRO A 65 0.83 5.23 9.46
C PRO A 65 1.10 6.73 9.27
N LEU A 66 0.94 7.24 8.05
CA LEU A 66 1.17 8.64 7.70
C LEU A 66 -0.08 9.51 7.88
N SER A 67 -1.23 8.89 8.18
CA SER A 67 -2.45 9.61 8.48
C SER A 67 -2.40 10.17 9.92
N PRO A 68 -2.86 11.40 10.15
CA PRO A 68 -2.98 11.91 11.53
C PRO A 68 -4.01 11.13 12.35
N ASP A 69 -4.95 10.42 11.71
CA ASP A 69 -5.94 9.57 12.37
C ASP A 69 -5.46 8.12 12.57
N TYR A 70 -4.17 7.86 12.37
CA TYR A 70 -3.55 6.58 12.73
C TYR A 70 -3.60 6.31 14.24
N VAL A 71 -3.54 7.39 15.04
CA VAL A 71 -3.62 7.40 16.50
C VAL A 71 -4.71 8.41 16.89
N PRO A 72 -5.61 8.09 17.83
CA PRO A 72 -6.58 9.07 18.31
C PRO A 72 -5.83 10.27 18.91
N SER A 73 -6.29 11.47 18.63
CA SER A 73 -5.61 12.72 19.04
C SER A 73 -6.55 13.75 19.67
N VAL A 74 -7.87 13.56 19.52
CA VAL A 74 -8.88 14.48 20.04
C VAL A 74 -9.29 14.01 21.44
N PHE A 75 -8.68 14.57 22.48
CA PHE A 75 -9.05 14.30 23.88
C PHE A 75 -9.26 15.60 24.64
N VAL A 76 -9.93 15.51 25.79
CA VAL A 76 -10.18 16.65 26.69
C VAL A 76 -8.86 17.25 27.19
N HIS A 77 -7.83 16.43 27.38
CA HIS A 77 -6.50 16.86 27.82
C HIS A 77 -5.57 17.33 26.69
N THR A 78 -5.99 17.24 25.42
CA THR A 78 -5.17 17.68 24.29
C THR A 78 -5.11 19.22 24.24
N LYS A 79 -3.90 19.79 24.23
CA LYS A 79 -3.73 21.26 24.24
C LYS A 79 -4.12 21.88 22.89
N SER A 80 -4.63 23.12 22.90
CA SER A 80 -5.03 23.85 21.67
C SER A 80 -3.95 23.91 20.58
N PRO A 81 -2.65 24.21 20.89
CA PRO A 81 -1.60 24.19 19.87
C PRO A 81 -1.40 22.83 19.21
N GLU A 82 -1.54 21.74 19.96
CA GLU A 82 -1.42 20.37 19.45
C GLU A 82 -2.57 20.03 18.51
N LYS A 83 -3.80 20.37 18.91
CA LYS A 83 -4.98 20.22 18.05
C LYS A 83 -4.82 20.95 16.72
N ARG A 84 -4.31 22.19 16.72
CA ARG A 84 -4.03 22.94 15.48
C ARG A 84 -3.00 22.26 14.59
N ARG A 85 -1.92 21.72 15.17
CA ARG A 85 -0.91 20.95 14.42
C ARG A 85 -1.50 19.70 13.80
N ALA A 86 -2.33 18.97 14.54
CA ALA A 86 -3.00 17.77 14.05
C ALA A 86 -3.94 18.07 12.87
N LEU A 87 -4.73 19.15 12.96
CA LEU A 87 -5.57 19.63 11.85
C LEU A 87 -4.74 20.06 10.63
N GLY A 88 -3.62 20.75 10.82
CA GLY A 88 -2.71 21.11 9.73
C GLY A 88 -2.09 19.88 9.06
N SER A 89 -1.72 18.86 9.85
CA SER A 89 -1.24 17.57 9.33
C SER A 89 -2.32 16.87 8.49
N LEU A 90 -3.58 16.93 8.93
CA LEU A 90 -4.72 16.39 8.19
C LEU A 90 -4.92 17.06 6.83
N GLY A 91 -4.83 18.39 6.77
CA GLY A 91 -4.90 19.10 5.48
C GLY A 91 -3.80 18.63 4.51
N LYS A 92 -2.55 18.53 4.98
CA LYS A 92 -1.43 18.02 4.18
C LYS A 92 -1.65 16.57 3.72
N TYR A 93 -2.15 15.72 4.61
CA TYR A 93 -2.48 14.34 4.31
C TYR A 93 -3.53 14.23 3.19
N GLN A 94 -4.63 14.98 3.31
CA GLN A 94 -5.72 14.99 2.32
C GLN A 94 -5.24 15.46 0.94
N VAL A 95 -4.42 16.52 0.88
CA VAL A 95 -3.82 16.99 -0.38
C VAL A 95 -2.99 15.87 -1.03
N ARG A 96 -2.15 15.17 -0.25
CA ARG A 96 -1.33 14.07 -0.76
C ARG A 96 -2.19 12.91 -1.28
N GLU A 97 -3.22 12.53 -0.55
CA GLU A 97 -4.13 11.45 -0.98
C GLU A 97 -4.91 11.84 -2.24
N ALA A 98 -5.35 13.10 -2.36
CA ALA A 98 -5.99 13.60 -3.58
C ALA A 98 -5.04 13.55 -4.80
N MET A 99 -3.78 13.95 -4.62
CA MET A 99 -2.76 13.87 -5.69
C MET A 99 -2.51 12.42 -6.12
N LYS A 100 -2.34 11.50 -5.18
CA LYS A 100 -2.17 10.06 -5.48
C LYS A 100 -3.37 9.50 -6.24
N LYS A 101 -4.60 9.85 -5.82
CA LYS A 101 -5.84 9.43 -6.48
C LYS A 101 -5.90 9.97 -7.92
N LYS A 102 -5.58 11.26 -8.12
CA LYS A 102 -5.53 11.87 -9.46
C LYS A 102 -4.51 11.17 -10.37
N LYS A 103 -3.30 10.88 -9.87
CA LYS A 103 -2.28 10.15 -10.62
C LYS A 103 -2.73 8.74 -11.01
N ARG A 104 -3.38 8.01 -10.09
CA ARG A 104 -3.92 6.66 -10.37
C ARG A 104 -5.04 6.69 -11.40
N GLN A 105 -5.91 7.69 -11.32
CA GLN A 105 -6.99 7.88 -12.31
C GLN A 105 -6.43 8.24 -13.69
N GLU A 106 -5.42 9.11 -13.75
CA GLU A 106 -4.76 9.48 -15.01
C GLU A 106 -4.07 8.27 -15.65
N LEU A 107 -3.33 7.48 -14.86
CA LEU A 107 -2.73 6.23 -15.34
C LEU A 107 -3.79 5.27 -15.90
N SER A 108 -4.87 5.04 -15.15
CA SER A 108 -5.96 4.17 -15.58
C SER A 108 -6.65 4.67 -16.85
N LYS A 109 -6.83 5.99 -17.00
CA LYS A 109 -7.36 6.59 -18.24
C LYS A 109 -6.42 6.38 -19.43
N ARG A 110 -5.11 6.56 -19.23
CA ARG A 110 -4.10 6.31 -20.28
C ARG A 110 -4.06 4.85 -20.71
N GLU A 111 -4.12 3.93 -19.75
CA GLU A 111 -4.17 2.49 -20.01
C GLU A 111 -5.45 2.12 -20.77
N ALA A 112 -6.60 2.66 -20.39
CA ALA A 112 -7.86 2.45 -21.09
C ALA A 112 -7.84 3.00 -22.52
N ALA A 113 -7.30 4.21 -22.73
CA ALA A 113 -7.14 4.78 -24.07
C ALA A 113 -6.21 3.93 -24.95
N ARG A 114 -5.10 3.43 -24.39
CA ARG A 114 -4.19 2.52 -25.09
C ARG A 114 -4.90 1.22 -25.49
N ALA A 115 -5.69 0.62 -24.59
CA ALA A 115 -6.43 -0.60 -24.89
C ALA A 115 -7.47 -0.40 -26.01
N LEU A 116 -8.15 0.75 -26.03
CA LEU A 116 -9.08 1.09 -27.10
C LEU A 116 -8.38 1.26 -28.45
N ASN A 117 -7.23 1.94 -28.48
CA ASN A 117 -6.45 2.09 -29.71
C ASN A 117 -5.98 0.74 -30.26
N LEU A 118 -5.44 -0.15 -29.41
CA LEU A 118 -5.06 -1.51 -29.84
C LEU A 118 -6.27 -2.30 -30.37
N SER A 119 -7.44 -2.15 -29.75
CA SER A 119 -8.65 -2.82 -30.25
C SER A 119 -9.11 -2.29 -31.60
N ALA A 120 -8.93 -0.98 -31.86
CA ALA A 120 -9.24 -0.37 -33.15
C ALA A 120 -8.26 -0.82 -34.24
N GLU A 121 -6.97 -0.93 -33.93
CA GLU A 121 -5.95 -1.47 -34.85
C GLU A 121 -6.21 -2.94 -35.21
N MET A 122 -6.57 -3.78 -34.23
CA MET A 122 -6.92 -5.18 -34.47
C MET A 122 -8.19 -5.32 -35.32
N ASN A 123 -9.19 -4.46 -35.12
CA ASN A 123 -10.40 -4.46 -35.95
C ASN A 123 -10.13 -3.95 -37.38
N ALA A 124 -9.22 -2.98 -37.56
CA ALA A 124 -8.86 -2.46 -38.89
C ALA A 124 -8.07 -3.47 -39.74
N LEU A 125 -7.32 -4.38 -39.12
CA LEU A 125 -6.66 -5.51 -39.80
C LEU A 125 -7.60 -6.69 -40.10
N GLY A 126 -8.82 -6.70 -39.54
CA GLY A 126 -9.84 -7.72 -39.79
C GLY A 126 -10.70 -7.49 -41.04
N GLU A 127 -10.51 -6.38 -41.77
CA GLU A 127 -11.28 -6.05 -42.98
C GLU A 127 -10.46 -6.09 -44.28
N ALA A 128 -9.19 -6.52 -44.24
CA ALA A 128 -8.34 -6.61 -45.43
C ALA A 128 -7.44 -7.86 -45.41
N GLU A 129 -8.04 -9.04 -45.52
CA GLU A 129 -7.31 -10.21 -46.02
C GLU A 129 -7.60 -10.38 -47.51
N ASP A 130 -6.72 -9.81 -48.36
CA ASP A 130 -6.29 -10.36 -49.65
C ASP A 130 -5.23 -9.44 -50.30
N ASN A 131 -3.99 -9.50 -49.80
CA ASN A 131 -2.79 -9.72 -50.61
C ASN A 131 -1.48 -9.52 -49.84
N ILE A 132 -0.57 -10.45 -50.04
CA ILE A 132 0.80 -10.52 -49.50
C ILE A 132 1.73 -9.64 -50.35
N VAL A 133 2.61 -8.85 -49.70
CA VAL A 133 4.06 -8.77 -50.02
C VAL A 133 4.86 -8.16 -48.87
N GLU A 134 6.05 -8.75 -48.65
CA GLU A 134 7.15 -8.32 -47.76
C GLU A 134 7.63 -6.89 -48.04
N GLU A 135 8.01 -6.13 -47.02
CA GLU A 135 9.42 -5.82 -46.72
C GLU A 135 9.57 -4.90 -45.49
N ALA A 136 10.70 -5.06 -44.81
CA ALA A 136 11.08 -4.37 -43.59
C ALA A 136 11.51 -2.92 -43.83
N SER A 137 11.09 -1.99 -42.96
CA SER A 137 11.86 -0.80 -42.58
C SER A 137 11.08 0.03 -41.53
N ILE A 138 11.42 -0.13 -40.24
CA ILE A 138 10.96 0.79 -39.20
C ILE A 138 12.05 1.85 -39.01
N SER A 139 11.76 3.05 -39.47
CA SER A 139 12.50 4.26 -39.11
C SER A 139 12.00 4.77 -37.76
N GLU A 140 12.91 4.98 -36.81
CA GLU A 140 12.62 5.65 -35.55
C GLU A 140 12.37 7.16 -35.79
N PRO A 141 11.30 7.76 -35.24
CA PRO A 141 11.25 9.20 -35.04
C PRO A 141 11.70 9.54 -33.62
N SER A 142 12.83 10.25 -33.54
CA SER A 142 13.27 10.94 -32.35
C SER A 142 12.24 11.99 -31.91
N VAL A 143 11.69 11.86 -30.71
CA VAL A 143 10.96 12.95 -30.05
C VAL A 143 11.70 13.30 -28.78
N LYS A 144 12.51 14.37 -28.85
CA LYS A 144 12.93 15.11 -27.68
C LYS A 144 11.70 15.79 -27.09
N CYS A 145 11.40 15.53 -25.82
CA CYS A 145 10.60 16.43 -25.01
C CYS A 145 11.38 16.81 -23.74
N ASP A 146 11.89 18.04 -23.76
CA ASP A 146 12.43 18.73 -22.60
C ASP A 146 11.31 18.98 -21.58
N ALA A 147 11.38 18.29 -20.45
CA ALA A 147 10.73 18.71 -19.21
C ALA A 147 11.55 18.20 -18.03
N MET A 148 12.41 19.07 -17.50
CA MET A 148 13.15 18.83 -16.26
C MET A 148 12.19 18.68 -15.09
N CYS A 149 12.05 17.46 -14.59
CA CYS A 149 11.57 17.14 -13.25
C CYS A 149 12.60 16.21 -12.62
N GLN A 150 13.41 16.76 -11.72
CA GLN A 150 14.45 16.08 -10.96
C GLN A 150 13.92 14.84 -10.21
N THR A 151 14.14 13.66 -10.78
CA THR A 151 14.81 12.54 -10.11
C THR A 151 15.58 11.80 -11.18
N ASP A 152 16.85 12.18 -11.37
CA ASP A 152 17.83 11.30 -12.00
C ASP A 152 17.97 10.06 -11.10
N LEU A 153 17.08 9.09 -11.27
CA LEU A 153 17.46 7.70 -11.12
C LEU A 153 18.43 7.47 -12.27
N THR A 154 19.71 7.71 -11.98
CA THR A 154 20.83 7.59 -12.90
C THR A 154 20.73 6.26 -13.64
N SER A 155 21.11 6.24 -14.92
CA SER A 155 21.33 5.01 -15.71
C SER A 155 21.99 3.92 -14.85
N ASP A 156 22.96 4.34 -14.05
CA ASP A 156 23.71 3.57 -13.07
C ASP A 156 22.86 2.77 -12.07
N TYR A 157 21.75 3.31 -11.56
CA TYR A 157 20.88 2.57 -10.62
C TYR A 157 20.05 1.51 -11.35
N THR A 158 19.67 1.78 -12.60
CA THR A 158 18.97 0.81 -13.44
C THR A 158 19.91 -0.32 -13.83
N GLU A 159 21.14 0.01 -14.24
CA GLU A 159 22.20 -0.96 -14.55
C GLU A 159 22.56 -1.81 -13.33
N LEU A 160 22.62 -1.22 -12.13
CA LEU A 160 22.88 -1.94 -10.89
C LEU A 160 21.76 -2.95 -10.57
N LEU A 161 20.49 -2.53 -10.69
CA LEU A 161 19.36 -3.42 -10.46
C LEU A 161 19.27 -4.52 -11.52
N GLU A 162 19.57 -4.22 -12.78
CA GLU A 162 19.62 -5.21 -13.87
C GLU A 162 20.70 -6.26 -13.61
N PHE A 163 21.87 -5.83 -13.15
CA PHE A 163 22.97 -6.70 -12.78
C PHE A 163 22.61 -7.60 -11.59
N GLU A 164 21.98 -7.05 -10.55
CA GLU A 164 21.50 -7.82 -9.40
C GLU A 164 20.44 -8.87 -9.82
N CYS A 165 19.50 -8.48 -10.70
CA CYS A 165 18.51 -9.39 -11.26
C CYS A 165 19.17 -10.54 -12.04
N GLN A 166 20.25 -10.27 -12.77
CA GLN A 166 20.97 -11.27 -13.54
C GLN A 166 21.73 -12.26 -12.63
N GLN A 167 22.35 -11.78 -11.55
CA GLN A 167 22.99 -12.63 -10.54
C GLN A 167 22.00 -13.58 -9.86
N LEU A 168 20.87 -13.04 -9.38
CA LEU A 168 19.85 -13.85 -8.71
C LEU A 168 19.28 -14.94 -9.64
N ARG A 169 19.17 -14.66 -10.95
CA ARG A 169 18.79 -15.69 -11.95
C ARG A 169 19.85 -16.78 -12.07
N GLY A 170 21.14 -16.46 -12.02
CA GLY A 170 22.23 -17.43 -12.01
C GLY A 170 22.26 -18.29 -10.75
N ASP A 171 22.06 -17.68 -9.58
CA ASP A 171 22.02 -18.39 -8.30
C ASP A 171 20.83 -19.32 -8.21
N THR A 172 19.64 -18.87 -8.65
CA THR A 172 18.45 -19.73 -8.70
C THR A 172 18.62 -20.90 -9.66
N PHE A 173 19.31 -20.72 -10.79
CA PHE A 173 19.68 -21.82 -11.69
C PHE A 173 20.62 -22.81 -10.99
N THR A 174 21.68 -22.33 -10.36
CA THR A 174 22.67 -23.14 -9.65
C THR A 174 22.06 -23.91 -8.48
N LEU A 175 21.20 -23.27 -7.69
CA LEU A 175 20.47 -23.90 -6.59
C LEU A 175 19.49 -24.95 -7.11
N LYS A 176 18.77 -24.67 -8.20
CA LYS A 176 17.91 -25.67 -8.86
C LYS A 176 18.71 -26.87 -9.35
N GLU A 177 19.92 -26.67 -9.83
CA GLU A 177 20.81 -27.76 -10.24
C GLU A 177 21.31 -28.58 -9.04
N LYS A 178 21.69 -27.93 -7.94
CA LYS A 178 22.08 -28.59 -6.68
C LYS A 178 20.92 -29.33 -6.01
N LEU A 179 19.70 -28.84 -6.21
CA LEU A 179 18.46 -29.46 -5.73
C LEU A 179 17.91 -30.54 -6.68
N LYS A 180 18.52 -30.77 -7.85
CA LYS A 180 18.19 -31.98 -8.63
C LYS A 180 18.53 -33.19 -7.73
N PRO A 181 17.54 -34.05 -7.41
CA PRO A 181 17.73 -35.10 -6.42
C PRO A 181 18.81 -36.07 -6.87
N LYS A 182 19.92 -36.11 -6.12
CA LYS A 182 20.84 -37.24 -6.12
C LYS A 182 20.14 -38.42 -5.43
N ASP A 183 19.72 -39.39 -6.23
CA ASP A 183 19.59 -40.81 -5.89
C ASP A 183 18.82 -41.19 -4.62
N LEU A 184 17.48 -41.14 -4.70
CA LEU A 184 16.63 -42.12 -4.00
C LEU A 184 16.77 -43.48 -4.71
N LYS A 185 17.89 -44.19 -4.54
CA LYS A 185 18.05 -45.60 -4.94
C LYS A 185 19.28 -46.25 -4.29
N ALA A 186 19.28 -46.40 -2.96
CA ALA A 186 20.11 -47.41 -2.27
C ALA A 186 19.76 -47.57 -0.78
N ARG A 187 18.53 -48.00 -0.43
CA ARG A 187 18.30 -48.75 0.84
C ARG A 187 16.93 -49.43 0.92
N THR A 188 16.58 -50.23 -0.07
CA THR A 188 15.49 -51.21 0.06
C THR A 188 15.96 -52.52 -0.57
N GLN A 189 16.73 -53.29 0.18
CA GLN A 189 16.90 -54.75 0.04
C GLN A 189 17.92 -55.22 1.08
N THR A 190 17.44 -55.60 2.27
CA THR A 190 17.95 -56.69 3.13
C THR A 190 17.21 -56.67 4.48
N TYR A 191 15.99 -57.20 4.53
CA TYR A 191 15.52 -58.07 5.64
C TYR A 191 14.13 -58.63 5.29
N SER A 192 14.13 -59.80 4.66
CA SER A 192 12.97 -60.67 4.51
C SER A 192 13.50 -62.07 4.21
N GLN A 193 13.94 -62.73 5.27
CA GLN A 193 13.82 -64.15 5.63
C GLN A 193 14.83 -64.46 6.72
#